data_AF-A0A7C9LGQ3-F1
#
_entry.id   AF-A0A7C9LGQ3-F1
#
_cell.length_a   1.000
_cell.length_b   1.000
_cell.length_c   1.000
_cell.angle_alpha   90.00
_cell.angle_beta   90.00
_cell.angle_gamma   90.00
#
_symmetry.space_group_name_H-M   'P 1'
#
loop_
_entity.id
_entity.type
_entity.pdbx_description
1 polymer ?
#
loop_
_entity_poly.entity_id
_entity_poly.type
_entity_poly.pdbx_seq_one_letter_code
_entity_poly.pdbx_strand_id
1 'polypeptide(L)'
;MRRGRSRTASCGSSTSSGRRPTGRLSSDSTRCCGAVSRGSAWSDGELLIAGTRLSWTAARPPARTRVAATMRRVPAVRTVRGIRTEGPIMRTTQLTLVPAVAAAAVLAVLAMGGCAAGTTAGADSSPTTLTLFHIDGGPELDPAVDWYADRVAELSEGAILVEVERSCCGEAVDLEEQLVSAVADGEADLGWVGTRVFAELGVTELAAMTAPMLIDDYALQQEVVSSEAVAKTLPALDRLGVTGVAILPGSLRYPLTSEAPIRALADWQGRTVASFHSSQSAEALRQLGAEPLDVDFHARDEGLYDGSITVLENSVIMLDNGREQIVPNATVNLPLWPRSSALIADPSLADRIGTDGMDVLAQAAHDIVDRTGEYVALDDAAIASACSEGARFSEASADELAAMRDAVAESYETIAADPDAAPLLEAIEELRDARGSAAMPEIPDGCTGEAAPSAQDEASGSGDVAVLNGVFETPLLTEEHLTDIGMPPQDAMNAAGTFRFTFDDGTFALDAEGTNGGPAHCDGSYVVEGERVTISFLPGGDCGPGGVLIEADFAVDDTGLVFTNAEAPYASDAVLFSDFTWTRVS
;
A
#
# COMPACT_ATOMS: atom_id res chain seq x y z
N MET A 1 -48.85 -10.35 -55.60
CA MET A 1 -48.45 -10.61 -57.01
C MET A 1 -47.01 -11.13 -57.04
N ARG A 2 -46.45 -11.47 -58.23
CA ARG A 2 -45.05 -11.88 -58.56
C ARG A 2 -44.07 -12.05 -57.37
N ARG A 3 -43.60 -13.26 -57.04
CA ARG A 3 -42.60 -14.15 -57.72
C ARG A 3 -41.13 -13.69 -57.60
N GLY A 4 -40.34 -14.48 -56.85
CA GLY A 4 -38.89 -14.65 -56.96
C GLY A 4 -38.50 -16.08 -56.48
N ARG A 5 -37.48 -16.70 -57.09
CA ARG A 5 -36.85 -18.00 -56.73
C ARG A 5 -35.36 -17.86 -57.09
N SER A 6 -34.41 -18.35 -56.30
CA SER A 6 -34.00 -19.78 -56.14
C SER A 6 -33.33 -19.98 -54.75
N ARG A 7 -33.20 -21.16 -54.10
CA ARG A 7 -32.57 -22.46 -54.50
C ARG A 7 -31.10 -22.28 -54.96
N THR A 8 -30.10 -23.04 -54.53
CA THR A 8 -29.99 -24.36 -53.82
C THR A 8 -28.54 -24.47 -53.25
N ALA A 9 -28.08 -25.43 -52.42
CA ALA A 9 -28.62 -26.66 -51.82
C ALA A 9 -27.87 -27.00 -50.49
N SER A 10 -28.31 -28.05 -49.79
CA SER A 10 -27.73 -28.58 -48.54
C SER A 10 -27.28 -30.05 -48.67
N CYS A 11 -26.23 -30.42 -47.93
CA CYS A 11 -25.99 -31.74 -47.30
C CYS A 11 -25.10 -31.46 -46.06
N GLY A 12 -25.13 -32.18 -44.93
CA GLY A 12 -25.78 -33.46 -44.62
C GLY A 12 -24.74 -34.60 -44.53
N SER A 13 -24.57 -35.43 -43.49
CA SER A 13 -25.01 -35.47 -42.08
C SER A 13 -24.83 -36.94 -41.62
N SER A 14 -23.86 -37.24 -40.73
CA SER A 14 -23.76 -38.47 -39.89
C SER A 14 -22.35 -38.52 -39.27
N THR A 15 -22.08 -38.79 -37.99
CA THR A 15 -22.55 -39.79 -37.00
C THR A 15 -22.10 -41.23 -37.25
N SER A 16 -21.02 -41.68 -36.59
CA SER A 16 -21.06 -42.84 -35.68
C SER A 16 -19.74 -43.12 -34.94
N SER A 17 -19.90 -43.47 -33.66
CA SER A 17 -18.98 -44.14 -32.72
C SER A 17 -17.89 -45.09 -33.24
N GLY A 18 -16.79 -45.25 -32.48
CA GLY A 18 -16.26 -46.61 -32.22
C GLY A 18 -14.79 -46.84 -31.80
N ARG A 19 -14.55 -46.98 -30.48
CA ARG A 19 -13.52 -47.83 -29.81
C ARG A 19 -12.00 -47.55 -30.00
N ARG A 20 -11.26 -47.71 -28.88
CA ARG A 20 -9.80 -47.96 -28.83
C ARG A 20 -9.45 -49.33 -29.46
N PRO A 21 -8.16 -49.53 -29.83
CA PRO A 21 -7.41 -50.58 -29.12
C PRO A 21 -6.02 -50.13 -28.62
N THR A 22 -5.37 -51.02 -27.87
CA THR A 22 -4.06 -50.86 -27.21
C THR A 22 -2.87 -51.15 -28.13
N GLY A 23 -1.72 -50.49 -27.90
CA GLY A 23 -0.43 -50.89 -28.46
C GLY A 23 0.76 -50.29 -27.70
N ARG A 24 1.66 -51.14 -27.19
CA ARG A 24 2.98 -50.74 -26.65
C ARG A 24 3.98 -50.57 -27.79
N LEU A 25 4.99 -49.71 -27.60
CA LEU A 25 6.37 -49.98 -28.03
C LEU A 25 7.36 -49.26 -27.10
N SER A 26 8.60 -49.76 -27.02
CA SER A 26 9.57 -49.35 -25.99
C SER A 26 11.03 -49.53 -26.45
N SER A 27 11.82 -48.46 -26.35
CA SER A 27 13.30 -48.44 -26.29
C SER A 27 13.71 -47.00 -25.92
N ASP A 28 14.27 -46.66 -24.76
CA ASP A 28 15.48 -47.15 -24.06
C ASP A 28 16.76 -46.40 -24.48
N SER A 29 17.18 -45.45 -23.63
CA SER A 29 18.50 -44.77 -23.71
C SER A 29 18.94 -44.15 -22.36
N THR A 30 18.89 -44.95 -21.29
CA THR A 30 19.90 -45.03 -20.21
C THR A 30 20.79 -43.78 -19.87
N ARG A 31 20.63 -43.27 -18.62
CA ARG A 31 21.60 -42.48 -17.78
C ARG A 31 21.86 -41.01 -18.20
N CYS A 32 22.35 -40.12 -17.31
CA CYS A 32 22.98 -40.31 -15.98
C CYS A 32 22.51 -39.28 -14.93
N CYS A 33 22.72 -39.58 -13.64
CA CYS A 33 22.50 -38.62 -12.54
C CYS A 33 23.72 -37.68 -12.37
N GLY A 34 23.50 -36.47 -11.84
CA GLY A 34 24.59 -35.57 -11.45
C GLY A 34 24.10 -34.29 -10.77
N ALA A 35 24.07 -34.29 -9.43
CA ALA A 35 23.92 -33.07 -8.65
C ALA A 35 25.25 -32.30 -8.64
N VAL A 36 25.20 -30.96 -8.73
CA VAL A 36 26.38 -30.09 -8.63
C VAL A 36 26.11 -28.94 -7.67
N SER A 37 26.97 -28.82 -6.66
CA SER A 37 26.97 -27.75 -5.66
C SER A 37 27.32 -26.38 -6.26
N ARG A 38 26.70 -25.30 -5.78
CA ARG A 38 27.21 -23.94 -6.00
C ARG A 38 28.62 -23.83 -5.40
N GLY A 39 29.59 -23.35 -6.19
CA GLY A 39 30.98 -23.16 -5.78
C GLY A 39 31.70 -22.18 -6.71
N SER A 40 32.39 -21.20 -6.14
CA SER A 40 32.86 -20.00 -6.86
C SER A 40 34.29 -20.12 -7.40
N ALA A 41 34.45 -19.94 -8.73
CA ALA A 41 35.70 -19.44 -9.34
C ALA A 41 35.44 -18.99 -10.79
N TRP A 42 36.00 -17.84 -11.19
CA TRP A 42 36.11 -17.43 -12.59
C TRP A 42 37.52 -17.77 -13.12
N SER A 43 37.62 -18.20 -14.38
CA SER A 43 38.88 -18.50 -15.07
C SER A 43 38.81 -18.15 -16.55
N ASP A 44 39.92 -17.76 -17.16
CA ASP A 44 40.01 -17.32 -18.56
C ASP A 44 39.60 -18.42 -19.57
N GLY A 45 39.17 -18.04 -20.78
CA GLY A 45 38.75 -18.97 -21.84
C GLY A 45 38.89 -18.39 -23.25
N GLU A 46 38.96 -19.27 -24.26
CA GLU A 46 38.92 -18.93 -25.69
C GLU A 46 37.56 -19.36 -26.29
N LEU A 47 37.02 -18.57 -27.23
CA LEU A 47 35.85 -18.94 -28.05
C LEU A 47 36.15 -18.72 -29.54
N LEU A 48 35.67 -19.64 -30.39
CA LEU A 48 35.84 -19.59 -31.84
C LEU A 48 34.48 -19.47 -32.54
N ILE A 49 34.25 -18.34 -33.21
CA ILE A 49 33.09 -18.11 -34.08
C ILE A 49 33.58 -17.57 -35.43
N ALA A 50 33.00 -18.07 -36.52
CA ALA A 50 33.20 -17.58 -37.90
C ALA A 50 34.66 -17.39 -38.38
N GLY A 51 35.62 -18.15 -37.83
CA GLY A 51 37.02 -18.18 -38.29
C GLY A 51 37.94 -17.10 -37.68
N THR A 52 37.42 -16.23 -36.82
CA THR A 52 38.22 -15.22 -36.10
C THR A 52 38.47 -15.70 -34.67
N ARG A 53 39.68 -15.45 -34.14
CA ARG A 53 40.02 -15.66 -32.72
C ARG A 53 39.83 -14.36 -31.94
N LEU A 54 39.11 -14.41 -30.83
CA LEU A 54 39.28 -13.48 -29.73
C LEU A 54 39.74 -14.24 -28.49
N SER A 55 40.59 -13.61 -27.71
CA SER A 55 40.96 -14.02 -26.36
C SER A 55 40.92 -12.80 -25.46
N TRP A 56 40.54 -13.02 -24.20
CA TRP A 56 40.48 -12.00 -23.16
C TRP A 56 41.18 -12.52 -21.90
N THR A 57 41.56 -11.60 -21.01
CA THR A 57 42.16 -11.91 -19.71
C THR A 57 41.48 -11.10 -18.63
N ALA A 58 41.21 -11.72 -17.49
CA ALA A 58 40.54 -11.03 -16.37
C ALA A 58 41.42 -9.89 -15.80
N ALA A 59 40.92 -8.65 -15.85
CA ALA A 59 41.56 -7.51 -15.20
C ALA A 59 41.44 -7.61 -13.67
N ARG A 60 42.53 -7.31 -12.94
CA ARG A 60 42.51 -7.28 -11.47
C ARG A 60 41.96 -5.95 -10.96
N PRO A 61 41.10 -5.94 -9.92
CA PRO A 61 40.65 -4.70 -9.30
C PRO A 61 41.80 -3.96 -8.59
N PRO A 62 41.79 -2.62 -8.56
CA PRO A 62 42.78 -1.83 -7.83
C PRO A 62 42.59 -1.95 -6.30
N ALA A 63 43.68 -1.82 -5.55
CA ALA A 63 43.63 -1.91 -4.09
C ALA A 63 42.99 -0.65 -3.47
N ARG A 64 42.02 -0.83 -2.56
CA ARG A 64 41.39 0.27 -1.81
C ARG A 64 42.38 0.96 -0.87
N THR A 65 42.82 2.17 -1.23
CA THR A 65 43.61 3.05 -0.37
C THR A 65 42.75 3.59 0.78
N ARG A 66 43.13 3.35 2.03
CA ARG A 66 42.45 3.95 3.20
C ARG A 66 42.75 5.45 3.29
N VAL A 67 41.76 6.30 3.01
CA VAL A 67 41.81 7.73 3.34
C VAL A 67 41.25 7.93 4.75
N ALA A 68 42.03 8.54 5.64
CA ALA A 68 41.60 8.83 7.00
C ALA A 68 40.83 10.15 7.07
N ALA A 69 39.50 10.10 7.05
CA ALA A 69 38.64 11.26 7.22
C ALA A 69 38.87 11.91 8.61
N THR A 70 39.44 13.12 8.62
CA THR A 70 39.73 13.85 9.86
C THR A 70 38.54 14.74 10.20
N MET A 71 37.64 14.26 11.06
CA MET A 71 36.47 15.03 11.51
C MET A 71 36.88 16.35 12.18
N ARG A 72 36.58 17.47 11.52
CA ARG A 72 36.59 18.80 12.15
C ARG A 72 35.32 18.96 12.98
N ARG A 73 35.47 19.27 14.27
CA ARG A 73 34.34 19.59 15.15
C ARG A 73 33.69 20.92 14.74
N VAL A 74 32.40 20.89 14.43
CA VAL A 74 31.55 22.07 14.38
C VAL A 74 31.26 22.53 15.82
N PRO A 75 31.32 23.84 16.14
CA PRO A 75 30.99 24.33 17.48
C PRO A 75 29.48 24.31 17.71
N ALA A 76 29.04 23.87 18.90
CA ALA A 76 27.63 23.81 19.25
C ALA A 76 26.97 25.19 19.30
N VAL A 77 25.76 25.30 18.72
CA VAL A 77 24.92 26.50 18.80
C VAL A 77 24.47 26.72 20.25
N ARG A 78 24.57 27.96 20.72
CA ARG A 78 24.38 28.33 22.12
C ARG A 78 22.95 28.78 22.37
N THR A 79 22.10 27.91 22.89
CA THR A 79 20.71 28.22 23.29
C THR A 79 20.67 29.41 24.26
N VAL A 80 19.85 30.41 23.91
CA VAL A 80 19.67 31.62 24.72
C VAL A 80 18.64 31.35 25.82
N ARG A 81 19.03 31.63 27.07
CA ARG A 81 18.20 31.34 28.25
C ARG A 81 17.17 32.45 28.47
N GLY A 82 15.90 32.15 28.18
CA GLY A 82 14.77 33.06 28.40
C GLY A 82 14.64 33.50 29.87
N ILE A 83 14.24 34.75 30.08
CA ILE A 83 14.17 35.40 31.40
C ILE A 83 12.78 35.15 32.00
N ARG A 84 12.72 34.71 33.27
CA ARG A 84 11.52 34.83 34.11
C ARG A 84 11.69 36.02 35.05
N THR A 85 10.65 36.85 35.16
CA THR A 85 10.56 38.00 36.05
C THR A 85 9.99 37.63 37.43
N GLU A 86 10.22 38.52 38.40
CA GLU A 86 9.85 38.37 39.82
C GLU A 86 8.34 38.61 40.02
N GLY A 87 7.59 37.81 40.80
CA GLY A 87 7.49 37.93 42.27
C GLY A 87 6.20 38.69 42.66
N PRO A 88 5.91 39.00 43.94
CA PRO A 88 6.45 38.47 45.21
C PRO A 88 5.63 37.20 45.64
N ILE A 89 5.10 36.86 46.85
CA ILE A 89 4.96 37.41 48.22
C ILE A 89 5.16 36.27 49.26
N MET A 90 5.53 36.63 50.49
CA MET A 90 5.78 35.74 51.65
C MET A 90 4.54 34.98 52.17
N ARG A 91 4.78 33.79 52.77
CA ARG A 91 4.44 33.58 54.19
C ARG A 91 5.38 32.56 54.88
N THR A 92 5.74 32.85 56.12
CA THR A 92 6.73 32.13 56.93
C THR A 92 6.12 31.12 57.90
N THR A 93 6.74 29.94 58.02
CA THR A 93 6.84 29.20 59.30
C THR A 93 8.23 28.53 59.37
N GLN A 94 8.88 28.57 60.54
CA GLN A 94 10.12 27.82 60.83
C GLN A 94 9.83 26.76 61.91
N LEU A 95 10.61 25.67 61.96
CA LEU A 95 11.22 25.14 63.21
C LEU A 95 12.10 23.88 62.99
N THR A 96 13.42 24.08 63.15
CA THR A 96 14.43 23.18 63.78
C THR A 96 14.43 21.64 63.59
N LEU A 97 15.45 21.17 62.85
CA LEU A 97 16.56 20.27 63.31
C LEU A 97 16.33 19.24 64.44
N VAL A 98 16.63 17.95 64.17
CA VAL A 98 17.68 17.11 64.84
C VAL A 98 18.07 15.94 63.89
N PRO A 99 19.36 15.57 63.73
CA PRO A 99 19.79 14.37 62.99
C PRO A 99 20.13 13.16 63.91
N ALA A 100 20.15 11.94 63.35
CA ALA A 100 20.64 10.72 64.02
C ALA A 100 21.35 9.76 63.03
N VAL A 101 22.37 9.02 63.50
CA VAL A 101 23.24 8.16 62.66
C VAL A 101 23.60 6.85 63.37
N ALA A 102 23.29 5.70 62.74
CA ALA A 102 23.88 4.36 62.90
C ALA A 102 23.35 3.50 61.72
N ALA A 103 24.08 2.66 60.98
CA ALA A 103 25.11 1.66 61.28
C ALA A 103 24.61 0.42 62.05
N ALA A 104 24.98 -0.84 61.74
CA ALA A 104 25.36 -1.51 60.47
C ALA A 104 25.56 -3.04 60.70
N ALA A 105 24.90 -3.88 59.89
CA ALA A 105 25.34 -5.20 59.38
C ALA A 105 25.58 -6.45 60.28
N VAL A 106 25.64 -7.60 59.58
CA VAL A 106 26.23 -8.93 59.88
C VAL A 106 25.40 -9.99 60.62
N LEU A 107 24.89 -10.98 59.87
CA LEU A 107 25.20 -12.43 59.95
C LEU A 107 24.42 -13.14 58.80
N ALA A 108 24.95 -13.77 57.75
CA ALA A 108 26.22 -14.45 57.43
C ALA A 108 26.28 -15.96 57.75
N VAL A 109 25.95 -16.81 56.76
CA VAL A 109 26.35 -18.22 56.62
C VAL A 109 26.69 -18.46 55.14
N LEU A 110 27.71 -19.29 54.85
CA LEU A 110 28.18 -19.55 53.48
C LEU A 110 27.60 -20.85 52.88
N ALA A 111 27.47 -20.86 51.56
CA ALA A 111 27.57 -22.07 50.74
C ALA A 111 28.51 -21.79 49.56
N MET A 112 29.59 -22.56 49.43
CA MET A 112 30.51 -22.48 48.29
C MET A 112 30.22 -23.63 47.32
N GLY A 113 30.01 -23.32 46.05
CA GLY A 113 29.89 -24.33 45.00
C GLY A 113 29.79 -23.70 43.61
N GLY A 114 30.65 -24.12 42.68
CA GLY A 114 30.41 -23.89 41.25
C GLY A 114 30.82 -22.54 40.66
N CYS A 115 32.03 -22.05 40.91
CA CYS A 115 32.67 -21.13 39.95
C CYS A 115 33.08 -21.89 38.67
N ALA A 116 32.09 -22.35 37.91
CA ALA A 116 32.29 -22.60 36.50
C ALA A 116 32.36 -21.22 35.82
N ALA A 117 33.48 -20.92 35.17
CA ALA A 117 33.57 -19.75 34.31
C ALA A 117 32.75 -20.03 33.05
N GLY A 118 31.43 -19.81 33.15
CA GLY A 118 30.55 -19.79 31.99
C GLY A 118 31.11 -18.78 31.00
N THR A 119 31.54 -19.25 29.84
CA THR A 119 32.02 -18.39 28.78
C THR A 119 30.90 -17.45 28.39
N THR A 120 31.13 -16.14 28.53
CA THR A 120 30.49 -15.14 27.66
C THR A 120 31.07 -15.32 26.26
N ALA A 121 30.73 -16.44 25.63
CA ALA A 121 30.58 -16.46 24.19
C ALA A 121 29.46 -15.46 23.92
N GLY A 122 29.81 -14.29 23.39
CA GLY A 122 28.85 -13.61 22.53
C GLY A 122 28.52 -14.62 21.45
N ALA A 123 27.27 -15.05 21.40
CA ALA A 123 26.81 -15.74 20.21
C ALA A 123 26.88 -14.68 19.10
N ASP A 124 27.68 -14.93 18.07
CA ASP A 124 27.47 -14.33 16.76
C ASP A 124 26.21 -15.00 16.14
N SER A 125 25.09 -14.91 16.85
CA SER A 125 23.76 -15.21 16.33
C SER A 125 23.37 -14.03 15.47
N SER A 126 23.59 -14.15 14.16
CA SER A 126 22.93 -13.30 13.17
C SER A 126 21.43 -13.24 13.50
N PRO A 127 20.78 -12.07 13.36
CA PRO A 127 19.35 -11.96 13.57
C PRO A 127 18.56 -12.99 12.74
N THR A 128 17.45 -13.47 13.30
CA THR A 128 16.46 -14.22 12.53
C THR A 128 15.59 -13.21 11.80
N THR A 129 15.85 -13.00 10.51
CA THR A 129 14.87 -12.39 9.59
C THR A 129 13.67 -13.31 9.48
N LEU A 130 12.47 -12.74 9.58
CA LEU A 130 11.19 -13.34 9.23
C LEU A 130 10.61 -12.58 8.02
N THR A 131 10.15 -13.30 7.00
CA THR A 131 9.42 -12.68 5.89
C THR A 131 7.97 -12.45 6.27
N LEU A 132 7.48 -11.22 6.14
CA LEU A 132 6.07 -10.87 6.28
C LEU A 132 5.48 -10.50 4.92
N PHE A 133 4.44 -11.20 4.50
CA PHE A 133 3.68 -10.89 3.29
C PHE A 133 2.60 -9.84 3.55
N HIS A 134 2.46 -8.89 2.64
CA HIS A 134 1.48 -7.80 2.67
C HIS A 134 1.03 -7.42 1.25
N ILE A 135 -0.21 -6.94 1.09
CA ILE A 135 -0.84 -6.72 -0.22
C ILE A 135 -0.96 -5.26 -0.66
N ASP A 136 -0.79 -4.30 0.25
CA ASP A 136 -0.96 -2.87 -0.02
C ASP A 136 0.40 -2.16 -0.22
N GLY A 137 0.32 -0.85 -0.46
CA GLY A 137 1.48 0.03 -0.66
C GLY A 137 2.38 0.19 0.57
N GLY A 138 3.18 1.25 0.57
CA GLY A 138 4.16 1.52 1.61
C GLY A 138 3.53 1.95 2.95
N PRO A 139 4.37 2.35 3.92
CA PRO A 139 3.93 2.82 5.23
C PRO A 139 3.04 4.08 5.17
N GLU A 140 2.94 4.76 4.03
CA GLU A 140 1.97 5.83 3.81
C GLU A 140 0.51 5.34 3.79
N LEU A 141 0.22 4.11 3.36
CA LEU A 141 -1.14 3.56 3.30
C LEU A 141 -1.51 2.64 4.48
N ASP A 142 -0.59 1.78 4.92
CA ASP A 142 -0.78 0.91 6.10
C ASP A 142 0.44 0.99 7.05
N PRO A 143 0.60 2.12 7.79
CA PRO A 143 1.79 2.38 8.62
C PRO A 143 1.99 1.36 9.75
N ALA A 144 0.92 0.69 10.19
CA ALA A 144 0.98 -0.26 11.29
C ALA A 144 1.85 -1.50 10.98
N VAL A 145 2.02 -1.87 9.70
CA VAL A 145 2.91 -2.95 9.26
C VAL A 145 4.36 -2.65 9.65
N ASP A 146 4.82 -1.43 9.35
CA ASP A 146 6.17 -0.98 9.65
C ASP A 146 6.32 -0.69 11.16
N TRP A 147 5.27 -0.19 11.82
CA TRP A 147 5.26 -0.06 13.30
C TRP A 147 5.46 -1.40 14.00
N TYR A 148 4.85 -2.47 13.49
CA TYR A 148 5.03 -3.83 14.00
C TYR A 148 6.45 -4.35 13.76
N ALA A 149 7.00 -4.16 12.54
CA ALA A 149 8.35 -4.57 12.21
C ALA A 149 9.42 -3.90 13.10
N ASP A 150 9.32 -2.57 13.28
CA ASP A 150 10.15 -1.82 14.23
C ASP A 150 9.99 -2.36 15.67
N ARG A 151 8.75 -2.63 16.10
CA ARG A 151 8.49 -3.07 17.48
C ARG A 151 9.00 -4.47 17.79
N VAL A 152 8.98 -5.39 16.82
CA VAL A 152 9.64 -6.71 16.92
C VAL A 152 11.16 -6.55 17.04
N ALA A 153 11.77 -5.66 16.28
CA ALA A 153 13.20 -5.37 16.37
C ALA A 153 13.58 -4.74 17.73
N GLU A 154 12.76 -3.83 18.27
CA GLU A 154 12.96 -3.27 19.61
C GLU A 154 12.85 -4.32 20.73
N LEU A 155 11.75 -5.09 20.75
CA LEU A 155 11.46 -6.07 21.81
C LEU A 155 12.43 -7.25 21.82
N SER A 156 13.00 -7.62 20.68
CA SER A 156 13.99 -8.69 20.55
C SER A 156 15.46 -8.24 20.76
N GLU A 157 15.71 -6.96 21.10
CA GLU A 157 17.03 -6.32 21.05
C GLU A 157 17.75 -6.52 19.69
N GLY A 158 16.99 -6.63 18.60
CA GLY A 158 17.46 -6.89 17.24
C GLY A 158 17.78 -8.36 16.94
N ALA A 159 17.36 -9.31 17.79
CA ALA A 159 17.53 -10.75 17.53
C ALA A 159 16.51 -11.32 16.53
N ILE A 160 15.36 -10.67 16.37
CA ILE A 160 14.35 -10.93 15.33
C ILE A 160 14.18 -9.66 14.50
N LEU A 161 14.16 -9.81 13.18
CA LEU A 161 13.86 -8.74 12.23
C LEU A 161 12.68 -9.18 11.35
N VAL A 162 11.84 -8.24 10.92
CA VAL A 162 10.75 -8.52 9.97
C VAL A 162 11.08 -7.81 8.66
N GLU A 163 11.21 -8.57 7.57
CA GLU A 163 11.38 -8.04 6.22
C GLU A 163 10.01 -8.14 5.51
N VAL A 164 9.45 -6.99 5.13
CA VAL A 164 8.09 -6.87 4.58
C VAL A 164 8.14 -6.95 3.06
N GLU A 165 7.62 -8.05 2.50
CA GLU A 165 7.49 -8.31 1.06
C GLU A 165 6.08 -7.87 0.62
N ARG A 166 6.02 -6.84 -0.24
CA ARG A 166 4.76 -6.22 -0.71
C ARG A 166 4.32 -6.70 -2.10
N SER A 167 5.15 -7.51 -2.78
CA SER A 167 4.91 -8.01 -4.14
C SER A 167 4.54 -9.50 -4.17
N CYS A 168 4.02 -10.03 -3.07
CA CYS A 168 4.01 -11.46 -2.77
C CYS A 168 2.88 -12.29 -3.42
N CYS A 169 1.76 -11.67 -3.82
CA CYS A 169 0.53 -12.39 -4.18
C CYS A 169 -0.02 -12.07 -5.59
N GLY A 170 0.73 -11.33 -6.40
CA GLY A 170 0.29 -10.93 -7.74
C GLY A 170 -0.85 -9.91 -7.72
N GLU A 171 -1.62 -9.87 -8.81
CA GLU A 171 -2.56 -8.78 -9.13
C GLU A 171 -4.03 -9.25 -9.21
N ALA A 172 -4.33 -10.50 -8.87
CA ALA A 172 -5.69 -11.04 -8.98
C ALA A 172 -6.59 -10.58 -7.81
N VAL A 173 -7.91 -10.55 -8.01
CA VAL A 173 -8.87 -10.13 -6.96
C VAL A 173 -8.80 -10.98 -5.68
N ASP A 174 -8.39 -12.25 -5.79
CA ASP A 174 -8.23 -13.20 -4.70
C ASP A 174 -6.82 -13.16 -4.06
N LEU A 175 -6.13 -12.03 -4.14
CA LEU A 175 -4.76 -11.87 -3.65
C LEU A 175 -4.61 -11.98 -2.12
N GLU A 176 -5.69 -11.82 -1.34
CA GLU A 176 -5.68 -12.05 0.11
C GLU A 176 -5.84 -13.53 0.46
N GLU A 177 -6.66 -14.27 -0.28
CA GLU A 177 -6.78 -15.72 -0.21
C GLU A 177 -5.46 -16.38 -0.62
N GLN A 178 -4.80 -15.85 -1.66
CA GLN A 178 -3.46 -16.28 -2.07
C GLN A 178 -2.42 -15.99 -0.97
N LEU A 179 -2.48 -14.84 -0.29
CA LEU A 179 -1.61 -14.55 0.87
C LEU A 179 -1.81 -15.57 2.00
N VAL A 180 -3.06 -15.85 2.39
CA VAL A 180 -3.35 -16.83 3.45
C VAL A 180 -2.85 -18.22 3.05
N SER A 181 -3.03 -18.63 1.79
CA SER A 181 -2.48 -19.90 1.30
C SER A 181 -0.95 -19.94 1.31
N ALA A 182 -0.28 -18.86 0.91
CA ALA A 182 1.18 -18.79 0.87
C ALA A 182 1.81 -18.86 2.27
N VAL A 183 1.16 -18.27 3.29
CA VAL A 183 1.57 -18.43 4.70
C VAL A 183 1.29 -19.84 5.21
N ALA A 184 0.18 -20.47 4.80
CA ALA A 184 -0.16 -21.85 5.19
C ALA A 184 0.79 -22.90 4.57
N ASP A 185 1.25 -22.68 3.34
CA ASP A 185 2.25 -23.52 2.66
C ASP A 185 3.71 -23.19 3.09
N GLY A 186 3.90 -22.13 3.88
CA GLY A 186 5.20 -21.74 4.45
C GLY A 186 6.13 -21.00 3.48
N GLU A 187 5.58 -20.27 2.51
CA GLU A 187 6.35 -19.40 1.61
C GLU A 187 6.78 -18.08 2.28
N ALA A 188 6.09 -17.69 3.37
CA ALA A 188 6.45 -16.62 4.29
C ALA A 188 6.33 -17.08 5.75
N ASP A 189 7.05 -16.44 6.66
CA ASP A 189 6.93 -16.69 8.11
C ASP A 189 5.62 -16.09 8.67
N LEU A 190 5.23 -14.92 8.14
CA LEU A 190 4.11 -14.10 8.61
C LEU A 190 3.28 -13.54 7.44
N GLY A 191 2.04 -13.15 7.71
CA GLY A 191 1.19 -12.41 6.78
C GLY A 191 0.33 -11.37 7.49
N TRP A 192 0.08 -10.24 6.81
CA TRP A 192 -0.76 -9.14 7.27
C TRP A 192 -1.92 -8.94 6.28
N VAL A 193 -3.10 -9.42 6.64
CA VAL A 193 -4.25 -9.58 5.73
C VAL A 193 -5.52 -8.98 6.32
N GLY A 194 -6.39 -8.39 5.50
CA GLY A 194 -7.65 -7.79 5.94
C GLY A 194 -8.63 -8.83 6.50
N THR A 195 -9.29 -8.52 7.62
CA THR A 195 -10.21 -9.47 8.30
C THR A 195 -11.41 -9.91 7.44
N ARG A 196 -11.76 -9.11 6.43
CA ARG A 196 -12.79 -9.38 5.41
C ARG A 196 -12.63 -10.71 4.66
N VAL A 197 -11.39 -11.16 4.40
CA VAL A 197 -11.11 -12.34 3.55
C VAL A 197 -11.60 -13.65 4.19
N PHE A 198 -11.64 -13.69 5.51
CA PHE A 198 -11.84 -14.95 6.24
C PHE A 198 -13.23 -15.54 6.02
N ALA A 199 -14.25 -14.73 5.72
CA ALA A 199 -15.58 -15.20 5.37
C ALA A 199 -15.58 -16.04 4.09
N GLU A 200 -14.87 -15.59 3.04
CA GLU A 200 -14.76 -16.31 1.75
C GLU A 200 -13.99 -17.64 1.92
N LEU A 201 -13.04 -17.67 2.87
CA LEU A 201 -12.29 -18.85 3.28
C LEU A 201 -13.05 -19.78 4.26
N GLY A 202 -14.26 -19.44 4.71
CA GLY A 202 -15.08 -20.27 5.61
C GLY A 202 -14.77 -20.11 7.10
N VAL A 203 -14.29 -18.93 7.51
CA VAL A 203 -14.09 -18.51 8.90
C VAL A 203 -14.90 -17.24 9.16
N THR A 204 -16.10 -17.39 9.71
CA THR A 204 -17.06 -16.31 9.93
C THR A 204 -16.94 -15.65 11.30
N GLU A 205 -16.15 -16.21 12.23
CA GLU A 205 -15.92 -15.67 13.57
C GLU A 205 -15.44 -14.20 13.60
N LEU A 206 -14.81 -13.72 12.51
CA LEU A 206 -14.34 -12.34 12.35
C LEU A 206 -15.31 -11.42 11.58
N ALA A 207 -16.45 -11.91 11.10
CA ALA A 207 -17.35 -11.18 10.20
C ALA A 207 -17.92 -9.88 10.80
N ALA A 208 -17.94 -9.73 12.13
CA ALA A 208 -18.36 -8.48 12.77
C ALA A 208 -17.31 -7.34 12.64
N MET A 209 -16.05 -7.65 12.30
CA MET A 209 -14.99 -6.64 12.12
C MET A 209 -15.20 -5.73 10.90
N THR A 210 -15.91 -6.23 9.88
CA THR A 210 -16.26 -5.47 8.65
C THR A 210 -17.77 -5.20 8.58
N ALA A 211 -18.49 -5.27 9.71
CA ALA A 211 -19.92 -4.98 9.76
C ALA A 211 -20.20 -3.50 9.46
N PRO A 212 -21.16 -3.18 8.57
CA PRO A 212 -21.32 -1.84 8.03
C PRO A 212 -21.77 -0.84 9.10
N MET A 213 -21.03 0.27 9.20
CA MET A 213 -21.23 1.38 10.14
C MET A 213 -21.23 0.96 11.64
N LEU A 214 -20.61 -0.17 11.97
CA LEU A 214 -20.49 -0.68 13.35
C LEU A 214 -19.30 -0.07 14.10
N ILE A 215 -18.07 -0.31 13.62
CA ILE A 215 -16.85 0.27 14.21
C ILE A 215 -16.61 1.60 13.53
N ASP A 216 -17.25 2.66 14.04
CA ASP A 216 -17.30 3.98 13.43
C ASP A 216 -16.29 5.02 13.95
N ASP A 217 -15.32 4.62 14.80
CA ASP A 217 -14.06 5.38 14.96
C ASP A 217 -12.85 4.56 15.49
N TYR A 218 -11.66 5.18 15.43
CA TYR A 218 -10.37 4.61 15.83
C TYR A 218 -10.25 4.16 17.28
N ALA A 219 -10.81 4.87 18.26
CA ALA A 219 -10.72 4.46 19.66
C ALA A 219 -11.73 3.34 19.99
N LEU A 220 -12.84 3.23 19.26
CA LEU A 220 -13.71 2.04 19.34
C LEU A 220 -13.00 0.84 18.71
N GLN A 221 -12.35 1.04 17.56
CA GLN A 221 -11.49 0.02 16.95
C GLN A 221 -10.39 -0.46 17.92
N GLN A 222 -9.73 0.47 18.64
CA GLN A 222 -8.71 0.15 19.65
C GLN A 222 -9.27 -0.70 20.80
N GLU A 223 -10.44 -0.35 21.35
CA GLU A 223 -11.11 -1.15 22.40
C GLU A 223 -11.53 -2.54 21.89
N VAL A 224 -12.01 -2.64 20.64
CA VAL A 224 -12.42 -3.90 20.01
C VAL A 224 -11.24 -4.84 19.78
N VAL A 225 -10.15 -4.40 19.14
CA VAL A 225 -8.99 -5.28 18.87
C VAL A 225 -8.26 -5.68 20.16
N SER A 226 -8.37 -4.88 21.23
CA SER A 226 -7.88 -5.21 22.58
C SER A 226 -8.76 -6.20 23.35
N SER A 227 -9.91 -6.61 22.81
CA SER A 227 -10.95 -7.29 23.59
C SER A 227 -10.73 -8.80 23.76
N GLU A 228 -11.22 -9.35 24.88
CA GLU A 228 -11.31 -10.80 25.10
C GLU A 228 -12.32 -11.48 24.14
N ALA A 229 -13.10 -10.72 23.37
CA ALA A 229 -13.96 -11.26 22.31
C ALA A 229 -13.16 -11.54 21.04
N VAL A 230 -12.40 -10.55 20.56
CA VAL A 230 -11.46 -10.70 19.44
C VAL A 230 -10.40 -11.77 19.71
N ALA A 231 -9.84 -11.82 20.92
CA ALA A 231 -8.87 -12.86 21.27
C ALA A 231 -9.42 -14.31 21.20
N LYS A 232 -10.74 -14.51 21.20
CA LYS A 232 -11.38 -15.83 21.07
C LYS A 232 -11.62 -16.27 19.63
N THR A 233 -11.53 -15.38 18.65
CA THR A 233 -11.75 -15.71 17.23
C THR A 233 -10.49 -16.19 16.55
N LEU A 234 -9.30 -15.76 17.01
CA LEU A 234 -7.99 -16.15 16.45
C LEU A 234 -7.79 -17.67 16.26
N PRO A 235 -8.21 -18.56 17.19
CA PRO A 235 -8.09 -20.02 17.01
C PRO A 235 -8.97 -20.61 15.89
N ALA A 236 -9.87 -19.83 15.30
CA ALA A 236 -10.61 -20.25 14.10
C ALA A 236 -9.70 -20.29 12.86
N LEU A 237 -8.65 -19.46 12.82
CA LEU A 237 -7.71 -19.37 11.71
C LEU A 237 -6.87 -20.65 11.54
N ASP A 238 -6.71 -21.46 12.61
CA ASP A 238 -6.14 -22.81 12.55
C ASP A 238 -6.83 -23.70 11.49
N ARG A 239 -8.10 -23.45 11.15
CA ARG A 239 -8.83 -24.18 10.09
C ARG A 239 -8.25 -23.95 8.69
N LEU A 240 -7.56 -22.82 8.49
CA LEU A 240 -6.97 -22.41 7.22
C LEU A 240 -5.50 -22.86 7.08
N GLY A 241 -4.94 -23.51 8.12
CA GLY A 241 -3.54 -23.93 8.14
C GLY A 241 -2.55 -22.83 8.52
N VAL A 242 -3.02 -21.74 9.15
CA VAL A 242 -2.20 -20.65 9.69
C VAL A 242 -2.49 -20.46 11.18
N THR A 243 -1.53 -19.95 11.95
CA THR A 243 -1.75 -19.56 13.34
C THR A 243 -2.15 -18.10 13.43
N GLY A 244 -3.31 -17.80 14.02
CA GLY A 244 -3.73 -16.43 14.31
C GLY A 244 -2.94 -15.84 15.49
N VAL A 245 -2.20 -14.75 15.26
CA VAL A 245 -1.36 -14.11 16.30
C VAL A 245 -2.09 -12.93 16.95
N ALA A 246 -2.69 -12.04 16.16
CA ALA A 246 -3.42 -10.87 16.63
C ALA A 246 -4.40 -10.35 15.57
N ILE A 247 -5.42 -9.60 15.99
CA ILE A 247 -6.13 -8.65 15.11
C ILE A 247 -5.62 -7.26 15.46
N LEU A 248 -5.48 -6.42 14.43
CA LEU A 248 -4.75 -5.17 14.45
C LEU A 248 -5.59 -4.03 13.87
N PRO A 249 -5.38 -2.80 14.34
CA PRO A 249 -6.06 -1.62 13.83
C PRO A 249 -5.59 -1.30 12.41
N GLY A 250 -6.47 -0.66 11.63
CA GLY A 250 -6.14 -0.03 10.37
C GLY A 250 -7.02 1.19 10.10
N SER A 251 -6.79 1.83 8.96
CA SER A 251 -7.49 3.06 8.57
C SER A 251 -9.01 2.84 8.39
N LEU A 252 -9.81 3.84 8.78
CA LEU A 252 -11.25 3.85 8.52
C LEU A 252 -11.52 4.05 7.02
N ARG A 253 -12.64 3.50 6.55
CA ARG A 253 -12.95 3.43 5.12
C ARG A 253 -14.19 4.24 4.82
N TYR A 254 -14.10 5.16 3.88
CA TYR A 254 -15.12 6.15 3.54
C TYR A 254 -15.46 6.03 2.05
N PRO A 255 -16.65 6.47 1.61
CA PRO A 255 -16.94 6.65 0.19
C PRO A 255 -16.23 7.91 -0.33
N LEU A 256 -15.15 7.73 -1.08
CA LEU A 256 -14.47 8.78 -1.86
C LEU A 256 -15.13 8.82 -3.25
N THR A 257 -15.60 9.96 -3.73
CA THR A 257 -16.45 10.05 -4.93
C THR A 257 -15.96 11.06 -5.95
N SER A 258 -16.00 10.68 -7.23
CA SER A 258 -15.71 11.57 -8.37
C SER A 258 -16.84 12.58 -8.55
N GLU A 259 -18.08 12.08 -8.54
CA GLU A 259 -19.29 12.88 -8.47
C GLU A 259 -19.52 13.52 -7.08
N ALA A 260 -20.63 14.27 -6.94
CA ALA A 260 -21.11 14.86 -5.69
C ALA A 260 -21.14 13.88 -4.50
N PRO A 261 -20.82 14.37 -3.27
CA PRO A 261 -20.62 13.55 -2.08
C PRO A 261 -21.89 12.84 -1.61
N ILE A 262 -21.71 11.61 -1.15
CA ILE A 262 -22.77 10.74 -0.63
C ILE A 262 -23.11 11.14 0.81
N ARG A 263 -24.36 11.55 1.08
CA ARG A 263 -24.83 11.89 2.43
C ARG A 263 -26.06 11.09 2.85
N ALA A 264 -26.84 10.58 1.90
CA ALA A 264 -28.04 9.79 2.13
C ALA A 264 -28.16 8.60 1.16
N LEU A 265 -29.08 7.67 1.47
CA LEU A 265 -29.46 6.52 0.63
C LEU A 265 -29.80 6.85 -0.84
N ALA A 266 -30.18 8.10 -1.13
CA ALA A 266 -30.49 8.55 -2.48
C ALA A 266 -29.21 8.77 -3.33
N ASP A 267 -28.09 9.09 -2.70
CA ASP A 267 -26.85 9.48 -3.38
C ASP A 267 -26.00 8.27 -3.81
N TRP A 268 -26.26 7.10 -3.20
CA TRP A 268 -25.71 5.80 -3.61
C TRP A 268 -26.34 5.23 -4.89
N GLN A 269 -27.52 5.71 -5.29
CA GLN A 269 -28.36 5.06 -6.31
C GLN A 269 -27.71 5.09 -7.70
N GLY A 270 -27.27 3.92 -8.19
CA GLY A 270 -26.60 3.78 -9.48
C GLY A 270 -25.14 4.22 -9.50
N ARG A 271 -24.52 4.43 -8.32
CA ARG A 271 -23.08 4.59 -8.18
C ARG A 271 -22.39 3.24 -8.29
N THR A 272 -21.44 3.11 -9.21
CA THR A 272 -20.46 2.02 -9.20
C THR A 272 -19.46 2.26 -8.07
N VAL A 273 -19.23 1.26 -7.21
CA VAL A 273 -18.32 1.35 -6.05
C VAL A 273 -17.23 0.28 -6.17
N ALA A 274 -15.96 0.70 -6.30
CA ALA A 274 -14.84 -0.19 -6.08
C ALA A 274 -14.63 -0.44 -4.57
N SER A 275 -14.51 -1.70 -4.19
CA SER A 275 -14.27 -2.20 -2.83
C SER A 275 -13.23 -3.31 -2.89
N PHE A 276 -12.54 -3.57 -1.78
CA PHE A 276 -11.74 -4.79 -1.66
C PHE A 276 -12.63 -6.05 -1.69
N HIS A 277 -12.06 -7.19 -2.09
CA HIS A 277 -12.78 -8.45 -2.25
C HIS A 277 -13.45 -8.88 -0.93
N SER A 278 -14.78 -8.89 -0.92
CA SER A 278 -15.61 -9.40 0.17
C SER A 278 -17.08 -9.47 -0.27
N SER A 279 -17.70 -10.64 -0.13
CA SER A 279 -19.13 -10.81 -0.35
C SER A 279 -19.98 -9.98 0.64
N GLN A 280 -19.48 -9.80 1.87
CA GLN A 280 -20.12 -9.02 2.93
C GLN A 280 -20.12 -7.52 2.61
N SER A 281 -18.95 -6.93 2.31
CA SER A 281 -18.85 -5.51 1.93
C SER A 281 -19.67 -5.21 0.68
N ALA A 282 -19.61 -6.09 -0.32
CA ALA A 282 -20.40 -5.94 -1.54
C ALA A 282 -21.91 -5.99 -1.26
N GLU A 283 -22.39 -6.85 -0.35
CA GLU A 283 -23.81 -6.92 0.00
C GLU A 283 -24.27 -5.71 0.82
N ALA A 284 -23.44 -5.20 1.75
CA ALA A 284 -23.71 -3.94 2.44
C ALA A 284 -23.86 -2.75 1.47
N LEU A 285 -23.02 -2.68 0.44
CA LEU A 285 -23.10 -1.65 -0.62
C LEU A 285 -24.40 -1.77 -1.45
N ARG A 286 -24.87 -3.00 -1.73
CA ARG A 286 -26.19 -3.21 -2.38
C ARG A 286 -27.35 -2.78 -1.47
N GLN A 287 -27.26 -3.03 -0.17
CA GLN A 287 -28.26 -2.60 0.82
C GLN A 287 -28.33 -1.06 0.94
N LEU A 288 -27.18 -0.37 0.82
CA LEU A 288 -27.12 1.10 0.70
C LEU A 288 -27.64 1.62 -0.66
N GLY A 289 -27.71 0.76 -1.68
CA GLY A 289 -28.32 1.04 -2.99
C GLY A 289 -27.35 1.24 -4.15
N ALA A 290 -26.07 0.87 -3.97
CA ALA A 290 -25.02 1.01 -4.96
C ALA A 290 -24.75 -0.29 -5.74
N GLU A 291 -23.96 -0.19 -6.82
CA GLU A 291 -23.48 -1.33 -7.60
C GLU A 291 -22.00 -1.62 -7.22
N PRO A 292 -21.73 -2.62 -6.35
CA PRO A 292 -20.35 -2.98 -5.98
C PRO A 292 -19.64 -3.64 -7.16
N LEU A 293 -18.41 -3.20 -7.42
CA LEU A 293 -17.51 -3.75 -8.42
C LEU A 293 -16.27 -4.35 -7.75
N ASP A 294 -16.01 -5.60 -8.09
CA ASP A 294 -14.92 -6.44 -7.62
C ASP A 294 -13.93 -6.62 -8.79
N VAL A 295 -12.80 -5.91 -8.72
CA VAL A 295 -11.78 -5.78 -9.78
C VAL A 295 -10.40 -5.62 -9.16
N ASP A 296 -9.37 -6.01 -9.91
CA ASP A 296 -7.97 -5.79 -9.54
C ASP A 296 -7.61 -4.30 -9.46
N PHE A 297 -6.43 -4.00 -8.89
CA PHE A 297 -5.99 -2.64 -8.64
C PHE A 297 -5.76 -1.81 -9.93
N HIS A 298 -5.46 -2.45 -11.06
CA HIS A 298 -5.25 -1.78 -12.34
C HIS A 298 -6.60 -1.41 -12.97
N ALA A 299 -7.53 -2.36 -13.11
CA ALA A 299 -8.88 -2.11 -13.62
C ALA A 299 -9.72 -1.21 -12.70
N ARG A 300 -9.47 -1.25 -11.37
CA ARG A 300 -9.99 -0.28 -10.40
C ARG A 300 -9.54 1.14 -10.74
N ASP A 301 -8.25 1.34 -10.97
CA ASP A 301 -7.72 2.67 -11.16
C ASP A 301 -8.07 3.22 -12.55
N GLU A 302 -7.96 2.41 -13.62
CA GLU A 302 -8.51 2.73 -14.94
C GLU A 302 -9.98 3.19 -14.86
N GLY A 303 -10.84 2.41 -14.18
CA GLY A 303 -12.26 2.69 -14.08
C GLY A 303 -12.61 3.94 -13.26
N LEU A 304 -11.75 4.33 -12.30
CA LEU A 304 -11.91 5.60 -11.57
C LEU A 304 -11.60 6.81 -12.47
N TYR A 305 -10.69 6.67 -13.44
CA TYR A 305 -10.32 7.73 -14.36
C TYR A 305 -11.22 7.81 -15.61
N ASP A 306 -11.71 6.69 -16.14
CA ASP A 306 -12.70 6.70 -17.24
C ASP A 306 -14.13 7.03 -16.78
N GLY A 307 -14.35 7.07 -15.46
CA GLY A 307 -15.62 7.43 -14.82
C GLY A 307 -16.62 6.27 -14.73
N SER A 308 -16.27 5.05 -15.16
CA SER A 308 -17.11 3.86 -14.96
C SER A 308 -17.22 3.45 -13.49
N ILE A 309 -16.24 3.83 -12.67
CA ILE A 309 -16.22 3.69 -11.22
C ILE A 309 -16.37 5.09 -10.60
N THR A 310 -17.51 5.33 -9.95
CA THR A 310 -17.86 6.65 -9.39
C THR A 310 -17.49 6.84 -7.92
N VAL A 311 -17.15 5.74 -7.23
CA VAL A 311 -16.85 5.70 -5.80
C VAL A 311 -15.71 4.71 -5.54
N LEU A 312 -14.77 5.11 -4.70
CA LEU A 312 -13.72 4.27 -4.14
C LEU A 312 -13.95 4.11 -2.62
N GLU A 313 -14.07 2.88 -2.15
CA GLU A 313 -14.00 2.55 -0.71
C GLU A 313 -12.54 2.58 -0.25
N ASN A 314 -12.13 3.63 0.46
CA ASN A 314 -10.80 3.68 1.06
C ASN A 314 -10.66 4.72 2.18
N SER A 315 -9.48 4.83 2.78
CA SER A 315 -9.14 5.91 3.72
C SER A 315 -9.04 7.26 3.02
N VAL A 316 -9.32 8.35 3.74
CA VAL A 316 -9.04 9.73 3.28
C VAL A 316 -7.55 9.97 2.98
N ILE A 317 -6.65 9.13 3.49
CA ILE A 317 -5.21 9.13 3.14
C ILE A 317 -4.98 8.84 1.64
N MET A 318 -5.92 8.18 0.96
CA MET A 318 -5.89 8.04 -0.50
C MET A 318 -6.16 9.34 -1.27
N LEU A 319 -6.57 10.44 -0.63
CA LEU A 319 -6.77 11.74 -1.29
C LEU A 319 -5.45 12.54 -1.35
N ASP A 320 -4.42 11.91 -1.89
CA ASP A 320 -3.08 12.47 -2.04
C ASP A 320 -2.47 12.02 -3.38
N ASN A 321 -1.38 12.66 -3.81
CA ASN A 321 -0.64 12.34 -5.04
C ASN A 321 -1.49 12.31 -6.33
N GLY A 322 -2.42 13.25 -6.50
CA GLY A 322 -3.24 13.40 -7.71
C GLY A 322 -4.60 12.70 -7.64
N ARG A 323 -4.80 11.78 -6.70
CA ARG A 323 -6.05 11.02 -6.55
C ARG A 323 -7.22 11.91 -6.12
N GLU A 324 -6.93 13.02 -5.44
CA GLU A 324 -7.90 14.07 -5.10
C GLU A 324 -8.48 14.79 -6.34
N GLN A 325 -7.85 14.70 -7.51
CA GLN A 325 -8.39 15.21 -8.78
C GLN A 325 -9.30 14.20 -9.50
N ILE A 326 -9.34 12.95 -9.01
CA ILE A 326 -10.13 11.84 -9.58
C ILE A 326 -11.37 11.56 -8.69
N VAL A 327 -11.19 11.50 -7.36
CA VAL A 327 -12.28 11.33 -6.38
C VAL A 327 -12.33 12.46 -5.33
N PRO A 328 -12.50 13.74 -5.75
CA PRO A 328 -12.38 14.92 -4.88
C PRO A 328 -13.34 15.00 -3.69
N ASN A 329 -14.41 14.20 -3.62
CA ASN A 329 -15.46 14.37 -2.61
C ASN A 329 -15.44 13.24 -1.56
N ALA A 330 -15.57 13.57 -0.27
CA ALA A 330 -15.69 12.57 0.79
C ALA A 330 -16.66 13.00 1.91
N THR A 331 -17.27 12.00 2.57
CA THR A 331 -18.17 12.22 3.72
C THR A 331 -17.54 11.65 4.99
N VAL A 332 -16.87 12.50 5.77
CA VAL A 332 -15.95 12.09 6.86
C VAL A 332 -16.64 11.56 8.11
N ASN A 333 -17.96 11.70 8.21
CA ASN A 333 -18.77 11.08 9.27
C ASN A 333 -19.56 9.85 8.79
N LEU A 334 -19.22 9.33 7.61
CA LEU A 334 -19.74 8.08 7.05
C LEU A 334 -18.60 7.03 6.88
N PRO A 335 -17.93 6.61 7.97
CA PRO A 335 -17.08 5.43 7.91
C PRO A 335 -17.95 4.19 7.70
N LEU A 336 -17.61 3.41 6.68
CA LEU A 336 -18.29 2.17 6.30
C LEU A 336 -17.85 1.02 7.20
N TRP A 337 -16.53 0.89 7.41
CA TRP A 337 -15.88 -0.11 8.26
C TRP A 337 -14.39 0.26 8.47
N PRO A 338 -13.67 -0.36 9.41
CA PRO A 338 -12.22 -0.28 9.50
C PRO A 338 -11.53 -1.27 8.55
N ARG A 339 -10.37 -0.90 8.01
CA ARG A 339 -9.40 -1.83 7.41
C ARG A 339 -8.63 -2.60 8.49
N SER A 340 -9.35 -3.26 9.39
CA SER A 340 -8.71 -4.10 10.41
C SER A 340 -8.05 -5.33 9.77
N SER A 341 -6.88 -5.72 10.27
CA SER A 341 -6.07 -6.81 9.72
C SER A 341 -5.78 -7.89 10.75
N ALA A 342 -5.65 -9.13 10.31
CA ALA A 342 -5.06 -10.20 11.11
C ALA A 342 -3.57 -10.34 10.81
N LEU A 343 -2.77 -10.45 11.87
CA LEU A 343 -1.43 -11.00 11.80
C LEU A 343 -1.54 -12.52 11.91
N ILE A 344 -1.14 -13.21 10.84
CA ILE A 344 -1.10 -14.67 10.74
C ILE A 344 0.36 -15.15 10.62
N ALA A 345 0.60 -16.39 11.02
CA ALA A 345 1.92 -17.03 10.97
C ALA A 345 1.86 -18.45 10.39
N ASP A 346 2.95 -18.87 9.75
CA ASP A 346 3.19 -20.28 9.42
C ASP A 346 3.19 -21.12 10.72
N PRO A 347 2.41 -22.22 10.82
CA PRO A 347 2.35 -23.04 12.04
C PRO A 347 3.70 -23.62 12.50
N SER A 348 4.70 -23.72 11.61
CA SER A 348 6.05 -24.19 11.92
C SER A 348 7.01 -23.08 12.37
N LEU A 349 6.59 -21.81 12.43
CA LEU A 349 7.39 -20.69 12.93
C LEU A 349 7.79 -20.88 14.40
N ALA A 350 6.88 -21.42 15.22
CA ALA A 350 7.16 -21.71 16.63
C ALA A 350 8.31 -22.72 16.85
N ASP A 351 8.53 -23.65 15.90
CA ASP A 351 9.70 -24.57 15.92
C ASP A 351 11.01 -23.85 15.53
N ARG A 352 10.95 -22.69 14.86
CA ARG A 352 12.12 -21.86 14.49
C ARG A 352 12.53 -20.88 15.59
N ILE A 353 11.58 -20.10 16.12
CA ILE A 353 11.87 -19.01 17.08
C ILE A 353 11.53 -19.34 18.53
N GLY A 354 10.84 -20.45 18.80
CA GLY A 354 10.44 -20.88 20.13
C GLY A 354 9.32 -20.05 20.74
N THR A 355 8.90 -20.42 21.97
CA THR A 355 7.88 -19.68 22.74
C THR A 355 8.25 -18.22 22.93
N ASP A 356 9.49 -17.98 23.36
CA ASP A 356 9.99 -16.66 23.71
C ASP A 356 10.04 -15.73 22.48
N GLY A 357 10.18 -16.29 21.28
CA GLY A 357 10.07 -15.57 20.01
C GLY A 357 8.62 -15.27 19.63
N MET A 358 7.71 -16.25 19.73
CA MET A 358 6.28 -16.04 19.48
C MET A 358 5.66 -15.02 20.45
N ASP A 359 6.08 -15.05 21.73
CA ASP A 359 5.68 -14.08 22.75
C ASP A 359 6.13 -12.65 22.37
N VAL A 360 7.31 -12.47 21.75
CA VAL A 360 7.77 -11.18 21.21
C VAL A 360 6.88 -10.71 20.06
N LEU A 361 6.48 -11.59 19.14
CA LEU A 361 5.60 -11.22 18.02
C LEU A 361 4.21 -10.80 18.53
N ALA A 362 3.62 -11.58 19.45
CA ALA A 362 2.34 -11.25 20.06
C ALA A 362 2.39 -9.94 20.89
N GLN A 363 3.47 -9.71 21.65
CA GLN A 363 3.65 -8.47 22.39
C GLN A 363 3.90 -7.26 21.47
N ALA A 364 4.62 -7.43 20.36
CA ALA A 364 4.80 -6.37 19.36
C ALA A 364 3.47 -5.96 18.72
N ALA A 365 2.64 -6.94 18.35
CA ALA A 365 1.30 -6.71 17.83
C ALA A 365 0.39 -5.99 18.85
N HIS A 366 0.42 -6.41 20.12
CA HIS A 366 -0.31 -5.72 21.20
C HIS A 366 0.19 -4.28 21.40
N ASP A 367 1.51 -4.06 21.44
CA ASP A 367 2.10 -2.75 21.75
C ASP A 367 1.78 -1.68 20.70
N ILE A 368 1.55 -2.04 19.44
CA ILE A 368 1.15 -1.07 18.41
C ILE A 368 -0.34 -0.73 18.43
N VAL A 369 -1.18 -1.46 19.18
CA VAL A 369 -2.59 -1.09 19.39
C VAL A 369 -2.72 0.25 20.13
N ASP A 370 -1.80 0.57 21.05
CA ASP A 370 -1.73 1.88 21.71
C ASP A 370 -1.43 3.04 20.74
N ARG A 371 -0.97 2.74 19.51
CA ARG A 371 -0.74 3.72 18.44
C ARG A 371 -1.95 3.97 17.54
N THR A 372 -3.10 3.32 17.79
CA THR A 372 -4.33 3.50 16.96
C THR A 372 -4.76 4.96 16.86
N GLY A 373 -4.52 5.77 17.90
CA GLY A 373 -4.79 7.21 17.90
C GLY A 373 -3.93 8.04 16.93
N GLU A 374 -2.84 7.50 16.37
CA GLU A 374 -2.03 8.17 15.35
C GLU A 374 -2.76 8.25 14.00
N TYR A 375 -3.66 7.29 13.69
CA TYR A 375 -4.49 7.36 12.48
C TYR A 375 -5.43 8.57 12.46
N VAL A 376 -5.85 9.10 13.62
CA VAL A 376 -6.63 10.35 13.69
C VAL A 376 -5.81 11.52 13.12
N ALA A 377 -4.53 11.60 13.50
CA ALA A 377 -3.63 12.65 13.03
C ALA A 377 -3.21 12.48 11.55
N LEU A 378 -3.28 11.25 11.02
CA LEU A 378 -3.08 10.97 9.59
C LEU A 378 -4.32 11.37 8.78
N ASP A 379 -5.52 10.99 9.22
CA ASP A 379 -6.78 11.38 8.57
C ASP A 379 -6.93 12.93 8.57
N ASP A 380 -6.71 13.60 9.71
CA ASP A 380 -6.73 15.08 9.81
C ASP A 380 -5.70 15.74 8.87
N ALA A 381 -4.50 15.16 8.74
CA ALA A 381 -3.45 15.69 7.85
C ALA A 381 -3.77 15.49 6.37
N ALA A 382 -4.31 14.32 6.00
CA ALA A 382 -4.74 14.02 4.64
C ALA A 382 -5.90 14.93 4.21
N ILE A 383 -6.92 15.10 5.06
CA ILE A 383 -8.05 16.01 4.84
C ILE A 383 -7.57 17.45 4.63
N ALA A 384 -6.60 17.91 5.43
CA ALA A 384 -6.01 19.24 5.27
C ALA A 384 -5.22 19.39 3.94
N SER A 385 -4.42 18.39 3.56
CA SER A 385 -3.62 18.38 2.33
C SER A 385 -4.51 18.38 1.09
N ALA A 386 -5.39 17.38 0.99
CA ALA A 386 -6.36 17.22 -0.10
C ALA A 386 -7.23 18.47 -0.30
N CYS A 387 -7.63 19.13 0.79
CA CYS A 387 -8.42 20.36 0.71
C CYS A 387 -7.70 21.50 -0.01
N SER A 388 -6.38 21.67 0.23
CA SER A 388 -5.56 22.66 -0.48
C SER A 388 -5.53 22.42 -1.98
N GLU A 389 -5.41 21.15 -2.38
CA GLU A 389 -5.31 20.73 -3.79
C GLU A 389 -6.68 20.59 -4.50
N GLY A 390 -7.80 20.70 -3.76
CA GLY A 390 -9.13 20.90 -4.35
C GLY A 390 -10.26 20.04 -3.79
N ALA A 391 -9.95 19.01 -3.00
CA ALA A 391 -10.94 18.09 -2.42
C ALA A 391 -11.92 18.78 -1.48
N ARG A 392 -13.14 18.24 -1.37
CA ARG A 392 -14.18 18.76 -0.48
C ARG A 392 -14.79 17.67 0.38
N PHE A 393 -14.99 18.06 1.63
CA PHE A 393 -15.44 17.19 2.69
C PHE A 393 -16.84 17.60 3.14
N SER A 394 -17.62 16.63 3.59
CA SER A 394 -18.95 16.91 4.12
C SER A 394 -19.41 15.90 5.17
N GLU A 395 -20.59 16.17 5.72
CA GLU A 395 -21.22 15.38 6.76
C GLU A 395 -22.64 15.00 6.31
N ALA A 396 -23.01 13.75 6.57
CA ALA A 396 -24.41 13.31 6.62
C ALA A 396 -25.05 13.73 7.95
N SER A 397 -26.34 14.08 7.95
CA SER A 397 -27.05 14.36 9.20
C SER A 397 -27.36 13.09 10.00
N ALA A 398 -27.67 13.25 11.29
CA ALA A 398 -28.02 12.12 12.15
C ALA A 398 -29.22 11.29 11.64
N ASP A 399 -30.20 11.93 10.99
CA ASP A 399 -31.36 11.24 10.41
C ASP A 399 -30.97 10.45 9.13
N GLU A 400 -30.02 10.94 8.34
CA GLU A 400 -29.51 10.26 7.15
C GLU A 400 -28.57 9.09 7.53
N LEU A 401 -27.70 9.28 8.52
CA LEU A 401 -26.89 8.22 9.12
C LEU A 401 -27.75 7.14 9.81
N ALA A 402 -28.90 7.50 10.38
CA ALA A 402 -29.86 6.53 10.90
C ALA A 402 -30.52 5.75 9.75
N ALA A 403 -30.97 6.42 8.70
CA ALA A 403 -31.57 5.76 7.53
C ALA A 403 -30.60 4.79 6.83
N MET A 404 -29.30 5.13 6.74
CA MET A 404 -28.29 4.22 6.19
C MET A 404 -28.03 3.00 7.10
N ARG A 405 -28.03 3.16 8.43
CA ARG A 405 -27.98 2.02 9.38
C ARG A 405 -29.23 1.15 9.31
N ASP A 406 -30.42 1.73 9.19
CA ASP A 406 -31.68 0.99 9.00
C ASP A 406 -31.68 0.16 7.69
N ALA A 407 -31.00 0.64 6.64
CA ALA A 407 -30.94 -0.06 5.35
C ALA A 407 -30.01 -1.30 5.39
N VAL A 408 -28.89 -1.23 6.11
CA VAL A 408 -27.94 -2.37 6.25
C VAL A 408 -28.33 -3.38 7.33
N ALA A 409 -29.56 -3.30 7.87
CA ALA A 409 -30.02 -4.16 8.95
C ALA A 409 -29.96 -5.67 8.59
N GLU A 410 -30.17 -6.04 7.32
CA GLU A 410 -30.08 -7.45 6.87
C GLU A 410 -28.64 -8.01 6.98
N SER A 411 -27.61 -7.16 6.88
CA SER A 411 -26.22 -7.52 7.19
C SER A 411 -26.04 -7.90 8.67
N TYR A 412 -26.66 -7.14 9.58
CA TYR A 412 -26.61 -7.43 11.03
C TYR A 412 -27.45 -8.67 11.39
N GLU A 413 -28.65 -8.83 10.82
CA GLU A 413 -29.46 -10.05 11.00
C GLU A 413 -28.72 -11.29 10.50
N THR A 414 -27.92 -11.18 9.43
CA THR A 414 -27.09 -12.27 8.91
C THR A 414 -25.97 -12.66 9.88
N ILE A 415 -25.21 -11.69 10.39
CA ILE A 415 -24.12 -11.94 11.36
C ILE A 415 -24.68 -12.51 12.68
N ALA A 416 -25.78 -11.96 13.18
CA ALA A 416 -26.45 -12.41 14.41
C ALA A 416 -27.11 -13.81 14.28
N ALA A 417 -27.37 -14.27 13.05
CA ALA A 417 -27.90 -15.62 12.79
C ALA A 417 -26.81 -16.70 12.72
N ASP A 418 -25.54 -16.33 12.54
CA ASP A 418 -24.40 -17.24 12.57
C ASP A 418 -23.91 -17.44 14.02
N PRO A 419 -23.98 -18.66 14.60
CA PRO A 419 -23.58 -18.91 15.98
C PRO A 419 -22.08 -18.76 16.24
N ASP A 420 -21.24 -18.79 15.20
CA ASP A 420 -19.79 -18.63 15.32
C ASP A 420 -19.40 -17.14 15.21
N ALA A 421 -20.15 -16.33 14.45
CA ALA A 421 -19.91 -14.87 14.29
C ALA A 421 -20.61 -13.99 15.35
N ALA A 422 -21.83 -14.33 15.76
CA ALA A 422 -22.66 -13.52 16.67
C ALA A 422 -21.97 -13.11 18.00
N PRO A 423 -21.15 -13.95 18.66
CA PRO A 423 -20.49 -13.57 19.92
C PRO A 423 -19.51 -12.39 19.81
N LEU A 424 -18.97 -12.14 18.61
CA LEU A 424 -18.13 -10.95 18.37
C LEU A 424 -19.00 -9.70 18.13
N LEU A 425 -20.11 -9.84 17.39
CA LEU A 425 -21.07 -8.75 17.18
C LEU A 425 -21.63 -8.23 18.51
N GLU A 426 -22.16 -9.12 19.36
CA GLU A 426 -22.69 -8.78 20.69
C GLU A 426 -21.67 -7.98 21.53
N ALA A 427 -20.39 -8.37 21.48
CA ALA A 427 -19.33 -7.71 22.24
C ALA A 427 -18.95 -6.32 21.68
N ILE A 428 -18.97 -6.13 20.35
CA ILE A 428 -18.70 -4.83 19.73
C ILE A 428 -19.87 -3.86 19.99
N GLU A 429 -21.11 -4.35 19.94
CA GLU A 429 -22.30 -3.57 20.30
C GLU A 429 -22.26 -3.13 21.78
N GLU A 430 -21.90 -4.03 22.72
CA GLU A 430 -21.74 -3.67 24.14
C GLU A 430 -20.66 -2.60 24.37
N LEU A 431 -19.51 -2.67 23.69
CA LEU A 431 -18.45 -1.66 23.77
C LEU A 431 -18.91 -0.30 23.23
N ARG A 432 -19.59 -0.31 22.08
CA ARG A 432 -20.11 0.90 21.42
C ARG A 432 -21.17 1.61 22.26
N ASP A 433 -22.13 0.86 22.81
CA ASP A 433 -23.16 1.39 23.71
C ASP A 433 -22.57 1.90 25.04
N ALA A 434 -21.54 1.25 25.58
CA ALA A 434 -20.86 1.69 26.80
C ALA A 434 -20.12 3.02 26.61
N ARG A 435 -19.59 3.28 25.41
CA ARG A 435 -18.82 4.48 25.07
C ARG A 435 -19.70 5.65 24.62
N GLY A 436 -20.68 5.41 23.75
CA GLY A 436 -21.50 6.44 23.12
C GLY A 436 -20.90 7.00 21.82
N SER A 437 -21.08 8.29 21.56
CA SER A 437 -20.83 8.89 20.24
C SER A 437 -19.39 8.75 19.72
N ALA A 438 -19.30 8.46 18.42
CA ALA A 438 -18.03 8.38 17.70
C ALA A 438 -17.29 9.73 17.65
N ALA A 439 -15.96 9.66 17.52
CA ALA A 439 -15.14 10.82 17.19
C ALA A 439 -15.06 10.98 15.65
N MET A 440 -15.21 12.21 15.16
CA MET A 440 -15.16 12.55 13.72
C MET A 440 -13.90 13.39 13.43
N PRO A 441 -13.29 13.25 12.23
CA PRO A 441 -12.24 14.18 11.77
C PRO A 441 -12.75 15.62 11.67
N GLU A 442 -11.90 16.63 11.93
CA GLU A 442 -12.31 18.04 11.81
C GLU A 442 -12.17 18.54 10.37
N ILE A 443 -13.29 18.89 9.72
CA ILE A 443 -13.26 19.55 8.39
C ILE A 443 -12.74 21.00 8.55
N PRO A 444 -11.62 21.40 7.90
CA PRO A 444 -11.09 22.75 8.06
C PRO A 444 -11.94 23.84 7.39
N ASP A 445 -11.81 25.08 7.87
CA ASP A 445 -12.52 26.26 7.37
C ASP A 445 -12.32 26.44 5.85
N GLY A 446 -13.39 26.26 5.07
CA GLY A 446 -13.39 26.39 3.61
C GLY A 446 -13.30 25.07 2.83
N CYS A 447 -13.05 23.94 3.51
CA CYS A 447 -12.96 22.62 2.89
C CYS A 447 -14.33 21.97 2.59
N THR A 448 -15.43 22.62 2.96
CA THR A 448 -16.81 22.23 2.59
C THR A 448 -17.25 22.97 1.32
N GLY A 449 -17.84 22.28 0.35
CA GLY A 449 -18.47 22.95 -0.78
C GLY A 449 -18.69 22.05 -1.99
N GLU A 450 -18.63 22.68 -3.16
CA GLU A 450 -18.46 22.05 -4.47
C GLU A 450 -16.94 21.94 -4.74
N ALA A 451 -16.50 20.82 -5.29
CA ALA A 451 -15.09 20.56 -5.58
C ALA A 451 -14.56 21.42 -6.74
N ALA A 452 -13.25 21.38 -6.96
CA ALA A 452 -12.74 21.64 -8.30
C ALA A 452 -13.38 20.64 -9.30
N PRO A 453 -13.51 21.00 -10.60
CA PRO A 453 -13.78 20.02 -11.63
C PRO A 453 -12.74 18.89 -11.56
N SER A 454 -13.15 17.68 -11.92
CA SER A 454 -12.21 16.54 -11.96
C SER A 454 -11.25 16.70 -13.15
N ALA A 455 -10.13 15.97 -13.15
CA ALA A 455 -9.23 15.94 -14.30
C ALA A 455 -9.93 15.50 -15.61
N GLN A 456 -11.06 14.77 -15.50
CA GLN A 456 -11.92 14.35 -16.61
C GLN A 456 -12.68 15.54 -17.24
N ASP A 457 -13.04 16.55 -16.44
CA ASP A 457 -13.72 17.76 -16.93
C ASP A 457 -12.75 18.67 -17.70
N GLU A 458 -11.52 18.84 -17.20
CA GLU A 458 -10.51 19.72 -17.81
C GLU A 458 -9.86 19.13 -19.07
N ALA A 459 -9.92 17.80 -19.25
CA ALA A 459 -9.57 17.11 -20.51
C ALA A 459 -10.40 17.57 -21.74
N SER A 460 -11.40 18.44 -21.55
CA SER A 460 -12.21 19.06 -22.62
C SER A 460 -11.61 20.32 -23.25
N GLY A 461 -10.31 20.63 -23.01
CA GLY A 461 -9.61 21.80 -23.57
C GLY A 461 -9.69 21.91 -25.10
N SER A 462 -10.22 23.02 -25.62
CA SER A 462 -10.62 23.15 -27.04
C SER A 462 -9.47 23.54 -28.00
N GLY A 463 -8.27 23.00 -27.76
CA GLY A 463 -7.06 23.29 -28.52
C GLY A 463 -6.92 22.54 -29.85
N ASP A 464 -5.95 22.98 -30.66
CA ASP A 464 -5.50 22.24 -31.84
C ASP A 464 -4.42 21.22 -31.43
N VAL A 465 -4.82 20.16 -30.72
CA VAL A 465 -3.92 19.12 -30.16
C VAL A 465 -3.01 18.49 -31.21
N ALA A 466 -3.42 18.51 -32.49
CA ALA A 466 -2.65 18.04 -33.63
C ALA A 466 -1.32 18.80 -33.86
N VAL A 467 -1.12 19.96 -33.21
CA VAL A 467 0.16 20.69 -33.22
C VAL A 467 1.31 19.87 -32.58
N LEU A 468 1.01 18.99 -31.63
CA LEU A 468 1.99 18.13 -30.97
C LEU A 468 2.16 16.75 -31.64
N ASN A 469 1.28 16.34 -32.56
CA ASN A 469 1.31 14.98 -33.14
C ASN A 469 2.69 14.59 -33.70
N GLY A 470 3.08 13.34 -33.44
CA GLY A 470 4.35 12.74 -33.85
C GLY A 470 5.09 12.09 -32.69
N VAL A 471 6.30 11.60 -32.97
CA VAL A 471 7.14 10.89 -31.99
C VAL A 471 8.41 11.67 -31.72
N PHE A 472 8.77 11.84 -30.44
CA PHE A 472 9.89 12.63 -29.97
C PHE A 472 10.71 11.86 -28.94
N GLU A 473 12.03 11.89 -29.05
CA GLU A 473 12.95 11.09 -28.24
C GLU A 473 14.00 11.98 -27.54
N THR A 474 14.30 11.72 -26.27
CA THR A 474 15.31 12.48 -25.52
C THR A 474 16.73 12.20 -26.05
N PRO A 475 17.71 13.10 -25.79
CA PRO A 475 19.09 12.63 -25.67
C PRO A 475 19.20 11.55 -24.58
N LEU A 476 20.25 10.72 -24.62
CA LEU A 476 20.56 9.81 -23.51
C LEU A 476 20.87 10.62 -22.25
N LEU A 477 19.99 10.54 -21.26
CA LEU A 477 20.14 11.20 -19.96
C LEU A 477 21.03 10.35 -19.06
N THR A 478 22.01 10.98 -18.40
CA THR A 478 22.94 10.29 -17.49
C THR A 478 22.70 10.74 -16.05
N GLU A 479 22.97 9.87 -15.09
CA GLU A 479 22.95 10.18 -13.64
C GLU A 479 23.75 11.47 -13.32
N GLU A 480 24.92 11.64 -13.94
CA GLU A 480 25.76 12.84 -13.84
C GLU A 480 25.04 14.09 -14.37
N HIS A 481 24.39 14.01 -15.54
CA HIS A 481 23.66 15.14 -16.13
C HIS A 481 22.41 15.51 -15.31
N LEU A 482 21.61 14.52 -14.91
CA LEU A 482 20.39 14.70 -14.12
C LEU A 482 20.72 15.31 -12.74
N THR A 483 21.79 14.85 -12.10
CA THR A 483 22.29 15.44 -10.84
C THR A 483 22.78 16.88 -11.03
N ASP A 484 23.48 17.19 -12.13
CA ASP A 484 23.99 18.55 -12.42
C ASP A 484 22.87 19.56 -12.70
N ILE A 485 21.69 19.13 -13.20
CA ILE A 485 20.50 19.99 -13.35
C ILE A 485 19.63 20.06 -12.09
N GLY A 486 19.98 19.31 -11.03
CA GLY A 486 19.39 19.43 -9.69
C GLY A 486 18.47 18.29 -9.25
N MET A 487 18.32 17.24 -10.05
CA MET A 487 17.56 16.04 -9.65
C MET A 487 18.24 15.34 -8.46
N PRO A 488 17.48 14.82 -7.46
CA PRO A 488 18.08 14.09 -6.35
C PRO A 488 18.82 12.82 -6.82
N PRO A 489 19.93 12.40 -6.17
CA PRO A 489 20.80 11.36 -6.71
C PRO A 489 20.16 9.97 -6.88
N GLN A 490 19.11 9.64 -6.11
CA GLN A 490 18.40 8.36 -6.26
C GLN A 490 17.54 8.39 -7.53
N ASP A 491 16.80 9.47 -7.73
CA ASP A 491 15.90 9.66 -8.87
C ASP A 491 16.71 9.81 -10.16
N ALA A 492 17.83 10.53 -10.10
CA ALA A 492 18.82 10.63 -11.17
C ALA A 492 19.45 9.28 -11.56
N MET A 493 19.61 8.35 -10.61
CA MET A 493 20.05 6.98 -10.91
C MET A 493 18.91 6.16 -11.53
N ASN A 494 17.68 6.29 -11.03
CA ASN A 494 16.50 5.57 -11.55
C ASN A 494 16.19 5.96 -13.00
N ALA A 495 16.14 7.27 -13.28
CA ALA A 495 15.72 7.87 -14.55
C ALA A 495 16.84 8.03 -15.60
N ALA A 496 18.08 7.59 -15.32
CA ALA A 496 19.16 7.63 -16.31
C ALA A 496 18.90 6.65 -17.48
N GLY A 497 18.41 7.16 -18.61
CA GLY A 497 18.05 6.40 -19.81
C GLY A 497 17.66 7.31 -20.97
N THR A 498 16.87 6.78 -21.91
CA THR A 498 16.23 7.54 -23.00
C THR A 498 14.72 7.45 -22.85
N PHE A 499 13.99 8.54 -23.05
CA PHE A 499 12.53 8.54 -23.04
C PHE A 499 11.98 8.90 -24.44
N ARG A 500 10.80 8.39 -24.78
CA ARG A 500 10.13 8.64 -26.06
C ARG A 500 8.65 8.94 -25.86
N PHE A 501 8.25 10.18 -26.14
CA PHE A 501 6.83 10.53 -26.28
C PHE A 501 6.33 10.20 -27.69
N THR A 502 5.13 9.65 -27.76
CA THR A 502 4.30 9.54 -28.97
C THR A 502 3.02 10.31 -28.71
N PHE A 503 2.72 11.35 -29.48
CA PHE A 503 1.47 12.10 -29.40
C PHE A 503 0.61 11.84 -30.66
N ASP A 504 -0.66 11.49 -30.47
CA ASP A 504 -1.62 11.22 -31.56
C ASP A 504 -3.02 11.74 -31.18
N ASP A 505 -3.46 12.83 -31.82
CA ASP A 505 -4.82 13.40 -31.76
C ASP A 505 -5.42 13.56 -30.33
N GLY A 506 -4.59 13.93 -29.35
CA GLY A 506 -4.98 14.18 -27.95
C GLY A 506 -4.68 13.04 -26.96
N THR A 507 -4.20 11.88 -27.44
CA THR A 507 -3.62 10.83 -26.58
C THR A 507 -2.10 10.81 -26.67
N PHE A 508 -1.42 10.36 -25.62
CA PHE A 508 0.02 10.10 -25.65
C PHE A 508 0.39 8.71 -25.14
N ALA A 509 1.56 8.24 -25.57
CA ALA A 509 2.30 7.16 -24.93
C ALA A 509 3.74 7.62 -24.62
N LEU A 510 4.32 7.14 -23.53
CA LEU A 510 5.68 7.45 -23.07
C LEU A 510 6.43 6.15 -22.79
N ASP A 511 7.45 5.84 -23.59
CA ASP A 511 8.36 4.72 -23.37
C ASP A 511 9.65 5.18 -22.67
N ALA A 512 10.12 4.44 -21.66
CA ALA A 512 11.46 4.57 -21.08
C ALA A 512 12.38 3.39 -21.48
N GLU A 513 13.50 3.68 -22.13
CA GLU A 513 14.51 2.70 -22.55
C GLU A 513 15.84 2.88 -21.77
N GLY A 514 16.32 1.79 -21.16
CA GLY A 514 17.65 1.73 -20.53
C GLY A 514 17.75 2.31 -19.11
N THR A 515 16.63 2.79 -18.56
CA THR A 515 16.44 3.23 -17.17
C THR A 515 16.72 2.13 -16.13
N ASN A 516 17.22 2.51 -14.96
CA ASN A 516 17.46 1.57 -13.85
C ASN A 516 16.17 1.27 -13.05
N GLY A 517 15.13 2.10 -13.16
CA GLY A 517 13.81 1.85 -12.56
C GLY A 517 13.01 0.71 -13.22
N GLY A 518 13.52 0.12 -14.31
CA GLY A 518 12.77 -0.77 -15.19
C GLY A 518 12.33 -0.05 -16.48
N PRO A 519 11.79 -0.78 -17.48
CA PRO A 519 11.09 -0.15 -18.59
C PRO A 519 9.78 0.40 -18.05
N ALA A 520 9.56 1.71 -18.17
CA ALA A 520 8.28 2.33 -17.84
C ALA A 520 7.51 2.59 -19.15
N HIS A 521 6.25 2.16 -19.20
CA HIS A 521 5.33 2.55 -20.27
C HIS A 521 4.12 3.25 -19.67
N CYS A 522 3.88 4.50 -20.09
CA CYS A 522 2.71 5.28 -19.68
C CYS A 522 1.83 5.58 -20.90
N ASP A 523 0.55 5.24 -20.87
CA ASP A 523 -0.46 5.82 -21.75
C ASP A 523 -1.10 7.05 -21.09
N GLY A 524 -1.74 7.93 -21.86
CA GLY A 524 -2.38 9.14 -21.31
C GLY A 524 -3.11 10.00 -22.32
N SER A 525 -3.58 11.16 -21.84
CA SER A 525 -4.19 12.22 -22.64
C SER A 525 -3.42 13.53 -22.49
N TYR A 526 -3.58 14.45 -23.45
CA TYR A 526 -3.03 15.80 -23.36
C TYR A 526 -3.98 16.84 -23.97
N VAL A 527 -4.02 18.02 -23.35
CA VAL A 527 -4.76 19.19 -23.85
C VAL A 527 -3.81 20.34 -24.13
N VAL A 528 -4.15 21.17 -25.13
CA VAL A 528 -3.32 22.30 -25.59
C VAL A 528 -4.09 23.61 -25.40
N GLU A 529 -3.57 24.52 -24.58
CA GLU A 529 -4.12 25.84 -24.29
C GLU A 529 -3.19 26.92 -24.88
N GLY A 530 -3.24 27.09 -26.21
CA GLY A 530 -2.43 28.08 -26.93
C GLY A 530 -0.96 27.63 -27.12
N GLU A 531 -0.07 28.11 -26.25
CA GLU A 531 1.37 27.75 -26.22
C GLU A 531 1.72 26.89 -24.98
N ARG A 532 0.73 26.50 -24.17
CA ARG A 532 0.87 25.59 -23.01
C ARG A 532 0.21 24.25 -23.30
N VAL A 533 0.77 23.17 -22.75
CA VAL A 533 0.20 21.82 -22.75
C VAL A 533 0.05 21.33 -21.32
N THR A 534 -1.02 20.60 -21.04
CA THR A 534 -1.20 19.79 -19.83
C THR A 534 -1.26 18.33 -20.27
N ILE A 535 -0.34 17.52 -19.77
CA ILE A 535 -0.15 16.11 -20.10
C ILE A 535 -0.53 15.28 -18.88
N SER A 536 -1.45 14.34 -19.03
CA SER A 536 -2.00 13.55 -17.91
C SER A 536 -2.02 12.05 -18.22
N PHE A 537 -1.29 11.25 -17.43
CA PHE A 537 -1.25 9.80 -17.62
C PHE A 537 -2.57 9.14 -17.22
N LEU A 538 -2.91 8.05 -17.92
CA LEU A 538 -3.92 7.10 -17.45
C LEU A 538 -3.38 6.41 -16.18
N PRO A 539 -4.27 5.99 -15.26
CA PRO A 539 -3.89 5.10 -14.18
C PRO A 539 -3.53 3.70 -14.68
N GLY A 540 -2.60 3.07 -13.97
CA GLY A 540 -2.12 1.72 -14.28
C GLY A 540 -0.84 1.73 -15.13
N GLY A 541 -0.27 0.54 -15.32
CA GLY A 541 1.10 0.41 -15.82
C GLY A 541 2.14 0.96 -14.84
N ASP A 542 3.36 1.21 -15.33
CA ASP A 542 4.52 1.55 -14.50
C ASP A 542 4.50 2.99 -13.95
N CYS A 543 3.48 3.80 -14.32
CA CYS A 543 3.49 5.25 -14.15
C CYS A 543 2.51 5.80 -13.11
N GLY A 544 1.81 4.93 -12.36
CA GLY A 544 1.15 5.28 -11.11
C GLY A 544 -0.38 5.50 -11.19
N PRO A 545 -0.96 6.32 -10.29
CA PRO A 545 -2.40 6.32 -9.96
C PRO A 545 -3.29 7.08 -10.96
N GLY A 546 -2.76 7.53 -12.09
CA GLY A 546 -3.36 8.52 -12.98
C GLY A 546 -3.22 9.95 -12.43
N GLY A 547 -3.17 10.94 -13.33
CA GLY A 547 -3.06 12.35 -12.95
C GLY A 547 -2.20 13.16 -13.91
N VAL A 548 -1.94 14.42 -13.58
CA VAL A 548 -1.08 15.31 -14.37
C VAL A 548 0.38 14.87 -14.27
N LEU A 549 1.00 14.55 -15.41
CA LEU A 549 2.45 14.32 -15.53
C LEU A 549 3.20 15.64 -15.44
N ILE A 550 2.76 16.61 -16.24
CA ILE A 550 3.44 17.89 -16.44
C ILE A 550 2.48 18.88 -17.12
N GLU A 551 2.44 20.11 -16.62
CA GLU A 551 2.10 21.28 -17.39
C GLU A 551 3.37 21.98 -17.88
N ALA A 552 3.42 22.41 -19.13
CA ALA A 552 4.56 23.17 -19.65
C ALA A 552 4.19 24.10 -20.81
N ASP A 553 4.91 25.20 -20.92
CA ASP A 553 4.94 26.02 -22.14
C ASP A 553 5.81 25.28 -23.17
N PHE A 554 5.28 25.02 -24.37
CA PHE A 554 5.95 24.18 -25.38
C PHE A 554 6.34 24.94 -26.64
N ALA A 555 7.45 24.51 -27.25
CA ALA A 555 7.86 24.93 -28.58
C ALA A 555 8.16 23.71 -29.45
N VAL A 556 7.52 23.60 -30.61
CA VAL A 556 7.61 22.43 -31.50
C VAL A 556 7.85 22.84 -32.95
N ASP A 557 8.70 22.09 -33.66
CA ASP A 557 8.96 22.27 -35.10
C ASP A 557 9.24 20.95 -35.84
N ASP A 558 9.74 21.05 -37.08
CA ASP A 558 10.12 19.92 -37.95
C ASP A 558 11.27 19.06 -37.37
N THR A 559 12.00 19.55 -36.36
CA THR A 559 13.22 18.95 -35.81
C THR A 559 13.07 18.46 -34.37
N GLY A 560 12.17 19.05 -33.58
CA GLY A 560 11.98 18.65 -32.19
C GLY A 560 10.89 19.38 -31.43
N LEU A 561 10.87 19.10 -30.14
CA LEU A 561 9.97 19.62 -29.11
C LEU A 561 10.80 20.05 -27.90
N VAL A 562 10.43 21.15 -27.26
CA VAL A 562 11.04 21.65 -26.03
C VAL A 562 9.91 22.04 -25.07
N PHE A 563 9.97 21.54 -23.84
CA PHE A 563 9.13 21.99 -22.74
C PHE A 563 9.90 22.98 -21.85
N THR A 564 9.22 24.04 -21.43
CA THR A 564 9.76 25.14 -20.61
C THR A 564 8.72 25.60 -19.58
N ASN A 565 9.15 26.28 -18.51
CA ASN A 565 8.27 26.69 -17.41
C ASN A 565 7.41 25.52 -16.87
N ALA A 566 8.06 24.36 -16.68
CA ALA A 566 7.40 23.13 -16.31
C ALA A 566 6.93 23.11 -14.85
N GLU A 567 5.71 22.64 -14.65
CA GLU A 567 5.07 22.43 -13.35
C GLU A 567 4.55 20.99 -13.32
N ALA A 568 4.87 20.22 -12.28
CA ALA A 568 4.53 18.81 -12.14
C ALA A 568 4.35 18.45 -10.65
N PRO A 569 3.51 17.46 -10.29
CA PRO A 569 3.35 17.02 -8.90
C PRO A 569 4.69 16.57 -8.27
N TYR A 570 5.50 15.86 -9.04
CA TYR A 570 6.85 15.47 -8.64
C TYR A 570 7.89 16.43 -9.23
N ALA A 571 8.71 17.02 -8.36
CA ALA A 571 9.76 17.95 -8.77
C ALA A 571 10.88 17.27 -9.60
N SER A 572 11.01 15.94 -9.54
CA SER A 572 11.82 15.14 -10.45
C SER A 572 11.36 15.30 -11.90
N ASP A 573 10.05 15.33 -12.12
CA ASP A 573 9.44 15.13 -13.43
C ASP A 573 9.47 16.42 -14.24
N ALA A 574 9.21 17.56 -13.58
CA ALA A 574 9.48 18.88 -14.13
C ALA A 574 10.95 19.01 -14.61
N VAL A 575 11.92 18.45 -13.87
CA VAL A 575 13.35 18.43 -14.25
C VAL A 575 13.66 17.37 -15.31
N LEU A 576 12.92 16.26 -15.34
CA LEU A 576 13.11 15.16 -16.29
C LEU A 576 12.60 15.48 -17.69
N PHE A 577 11.53 16.27 -17.81
CA PHE A 577 10.87 16.54 -19.09
C PHE A 577 11.22 17.91 -19.72
N SER A 578 11.74 18.88 -18.94
CA SER A 578 11.95 20.27 -19.41
C SER A 578 13.40 20.67 -19.75
N ASP A 579 13.54 21.87 -20.35
CA ASP A 579 14.79 22.60 -20.59
C ASP A 579 15.87 21.91 -21.47
N PHE A 580 15.51 20.81 -22.14
CA PHE A 580 16.28 20.23 -23.25
C PHE A 580 15.40 19.88 -24.46
N THR A 581 16.03 19.60 -25.61
CA THR A 581 15.32 19.32 -26.86
C THR A 581 15.08 17.83 -27.06
N TRP A 582 13.81 17.46 -27.16
CA TRP A 582 13.35 16.17 -27.64
C TRP A 582 13.43 16.15 -29.16
N THR A 583 14.11 15.18 -29.75
CA THR A 583 14.31 15.08 -31.20
C THR A 583 13.10 14.43 -31.85
N ARG A 584 12.48 15.06 -32.85
CA ARG A 584 11.37 14.46 -33.61
C ARG A 584 11.91 13.31 -34.48
N VAL A 585 11.37 12.09 -34.30
CA VAL A 585 11.80 10.88 -35.02
C VAL A 585 10.79 10.37 -36.04
N SER A 586 9.51 10.76 -35.95
CA SER A 586 8.49 10.63 -37.01
C SER A 586 7.42 11.71 -36.92
#